data_AF-A0A352IX11-F1
#
_entry.id   AF-A0A352IX11-F1
#
_cell.length_a   1.000
_cell.length_b   1.000
_cell.length_c   1.000
_cell.angle_alpha   90.00
_cell.angle_beta   90.00
_cell.angle_gamma   90.00
#
_symmetry.space_group_name_H-M   'P 1'
#
loop_
_entity.id
_entity.type
_entity.pdbx_description
1 polymer ?
#
loop_
_entity_poly.entity_id
_entity_poly.type
_entity_poly.pdbx_seq_one_letter_code
_entity_poly.pdbx_strand_id
1 'polypeptide(L)' 'MIDRVRLNPGEELKLEGSRTKGPLGETEIDTYSVINKAGEVVGSVVHSDHTAIKGFKRTQTLVQKDAEGSVLVDKRW' A
#
# COMPACT_ATOMS: atom_id res chain seq x y z
N MET A 1 -2.94 8.15 -0.99
CA MET A 1 -2.65 6.85 -0.34
C MET A 1 -3.29 6.79 1.05
N ILE A 2 -2.86 7.62 2.02
CA ILE A 2 -3.33 7.56 3.44
C ILE A 2 -4.86 7.67 3.60
N ASP A 3 -5.52 8.58 2.88
CA ASP A 3 -6.99 8.76 2.89
C ASP A 3 -7.77 7.51 2.43
N ARG A 4 -7.12 6.57 1.76
CA ARG A 4 -7.76 5.37 1.18
C ARG A 4 -7.52 4.10 1.98
N VAL A 5 -6.71 4.17 3.04
CA VAL A 5 -6.47 3.05 3.97
C VAL A 5 -7.48 3.13 5.10
N ARG A 6 -8.02 1.98 5.53
CA ARG A 6 -8.94 1.91 6.67
C ARG A 6 -8.15 1.56 7.92
N LEU A 7 -7.87 2.56 8.75
CA LEU A 7 -7.21 2.41 10.05
C LEU A 7 -8.23 2.59 11.16
N ASN A 8 -8.19 1.70 12.16
CA ASN A 8 -8.92 1.87 13.41
C ASN A 8 -8.22 2.91 14.30
N PRO A 9 -8.93 3.51 15.26
CA PRO A 9 -8.35 4.52 16.14
C PRO A 9 -7.18 3.97 16.97
N GLY A 10 -5.97 4.45 16.65
CA GLY A 10 -4.73 4.01 17.27
C GLY A 10 -3.91 3.03 16.45
N GLU A 11 -4.35 2.70 15.25
CA GLU A 11 -3.52 2.00 14.28
C GLU A 11 -2.70 2.99 13.45
N GLU A 12 -1.48 2.59 13.12
CA GLU A 12 -0.52 3.38 12.37
C GLU A 12 0.07 2.55 11.23
N LEU A 13 0.47 3.22 10.15
CA LEU A 13 1.18 2.58 9.05
C LEU A 13 2.68 2.71 9.26
N LYS A 14 3.37 1.58 9.28
CA LYS A 14 4.82 1.51 9.27
C LYS A 14 5.30 1.05 7.90
N LEU A 15 6.13 1.85 7.24
CA LEU A 15 6.79 1.43 6.00
C LEU A 15 7.79 0.31 6.33
N GLU A 16 7.58 -0.86 5.72
CA GLU A 16 8.51 -2.00 5.83
C GLU A 16 9.54 -1.95 4.70
N GLY A 17 9.15 -1.49 3.53
CA GLY A 17 10.07 -1.36 2.41
C GLY A 17 9.40 -0.81 1.17
N SER A 18 10.24 -0.30 0.27
CA SER A 18 9.86 0.15 -1.05
C SER A 18 10.72 -0.55 -2.10
N ARG A 19 10.14 -0.79 -3.27
CA ARG A 19 10.86 -1.33 -4.43
C ARG A 19 10.29 -0.76 -5.71
N THR A 20 11.14 -0.70 -6.73
CA THR A 20 10.72 -0.32 -8.08
C THR A 20 10.73 -1.52 -9.02
N LYS A 21 9.80 -1.54 -9.97
CA LYS A 21 9.67 -2.56 -11.02
C LYS A 21 9.54 -1.88 -12.37
N GLY A 22 10.08 -2.53 -13.40
CA GLY A 22 9.97 -2.10 -14.81
C GLY A 22 11.33 -1.74 -15.41
N PRO A 23 11.46 -1.76 -16.75
CA PRO A 23 12.70 -1.42 -17.45
C PRO A 23 13.29 -0.05 -17.08
N LEU A 24 12.44 0.91 -16.69
CA LEU A 24 12.87 2.23 -16.23
C LEU A 24 12.47 2.50 -14.77
N GLY A 25 12.10 1.47 -14.00
CA GLY A 25 11.57 1.64 -12.66
C GLY A 25 10.21 2.34 -12.64
N GLU A 26 9.41 2.17 -13.69
CA GLU A 26 8.17 2.92 -13.89
C GLU A 26 7.03 2.54 -12.93
N THR A 27 7.21 1.49 -12.13
CA THR A 27 6.31 1.09 -11.05
C THR A 27 7.02 1.19 -9.72
N GLU A 28 6.53 2.05 -8.83
CA GLU A 28 6.92 2.06 -7.42
C GLU A 28 5.96 1.19 -6.62
N ILE A 29 6.48 0.38 -5.70
CA ILE A 29 5.71 -0.52 -4.85
C ILE A 29 6.19 -0.33 -3.42
N ASP A 30 5.30 0.17 -2.57
CA ASP A 30 5.53 0.38 -1.15
C ASP A 30 4.73 -0.64 -0.34
N THR A 31 5.39 -1.29 0.61
CA THR A 31 4.77 -2.23 1.54
C THR A 31 4.79 -1.64 2.94
N TYR A 32 3.62 -1.61 3.57
CA TYR A 32 3.42 -1.12 4.92
C TYR A 32 2.82 -2.21 5.79
N SER A 33 3.21 -2.23 7.05
CA SER A 33 2.54 -2.97 8.11
C SER A 33 1.59 -2.04 8.84
N VAL A 34 0.39 -2.52 9.17
CA VAL A 34 -0.54 -1.83 10.06
C VAL A 34 -0.21 -2.27 11.48
N ILE A 35 0.15 -1.33 12.34
CA ILE A 35 0.55 -1.59 13.72
C ILE A 35 -0.50 -1.01 14.66
N ASN A 36 -0.95 -1.78 15.65
CA ASN A 36 -1.87 -1.29 16.68
C ASN A 36 -1.14 -0.50 17.78
N LYS A 37 -1.88 0.07 18.73
CA LYS A 37 -1.30 0.77 19.90
C LYS A 37 -0.38 -0.09 20.77
N ALA A 38 -0.52 -1.41 20.71
CA ALA A 38 0.33 -2.34 21.45
C ALA A 38 1.66 -2.65 20.73
N GLY A 39 1.86 -2.14 19.52
CA GLY A 39 3.05 -2.39 18.71
C GLY A 39 2.97 -3.68 17.90
N GLU A 40 1.80 -4.32 17.81
CA GLU A 40 1.59 -5.56 17.09
C GLU A 40 1.13 -5.29 15.66
N VAL A 41 1.61 -6.12 14.72
CA VAL A 41 1.18 -6.04 13.32
C VAL A 41 -0.21 -6.68 13.19
N VAL A 42 -1.20 -5.84 12.91
CA VAL A 42 -2.62 -6.24 12.75
C VAL A 42 -3.06 -6.26 11.28
N GLY A 43 -2.15 -5.98 10.35
CA GLY A 43 -2.46 -6.04 8.92
C GLY A 43 -1.32 -5.56 8.04
N SER A 44 -1.57 -5.51 6.74
CA SER A 44 -0.60 -5.06 5.75
C SER A 44 -1.26 -4.23 4.65
N VAL A 45 -0.53 -3.27 4.11
CA VAL A 45 -0.96 -2.44 2.98
C VAL A 45 0.13 -2.49 1.92
N VAL A 46 -0.28 -2.81 0.69
CA VAL A 46 0.57 -2.70 -0.49
C VAL A 46 0.03 -1.58 -1.36
N HIS A 47 0.85 -0.56 -1.54
CA HIS A 47 0.60 0.52 -2.48
C HIS A 47 1.47 0.30 -3.72
N SER A 48 0.90 0.46 -4.90
CA SER A 48 1.68 0.43 -6.14
C SER A 48 1.29 1.60 -7.02
N ASP A 49 2.28 2.35 -7.46
CA ASP A 49 2.16 3.51 -8.31
C ASP A 49 2.87 3.23 -9.64
N HIS A 50 2.11 3.10 -10.71
CA HIS A 50 2.64 2.85 -12.04
C HIS A 50 2.49 4.09 -12.92
N THR A 51 3.58 4.55 -13.51
CA THR A 51 3.60 5.67 -14.45
C THR A 51 3.99 5.16 -15.84
N ALA A 52 3.09 5.28 -16.82
CA ALA A 52 3.38 4.82 -18.17
C ALA A 52 4.51 5.65 -18.84
N ILE A 53 5.59 5.00 -19.28
CA ILE A 53 6.78 5.63 -19.87
C ILE A 53 6.45 6.56 -21.06
N LYS A 54 5.42 6.24 -21.83
CA LYS A 54 5.08 6.97 -23.08
C LYS A 54 3.68 7.58 -23.11
N GLY A 55 2.95 7.61 -21.98
CA GLY A 55 1.51 7.87 -22.00
C GLY A 55 0.98 8.88 -20.99
N PHE A 56 1.82 9.48 -20.15
CA PHE A 56 1.43 10.37 -19.02
C PHE A 56 0.35 9.80 -18.08
N LYS A 57 -0.02 8.52 -18.23
CA LYS A 57 -1.05 7.87 -17.44
C LYS A 57 -0.41 7.28 -16.21
N ARG A 58 -0.78 7.81 -15.06
CA ARG A 58 -0.50 7.24 -13.75
C ARG A 58 -1.63 6.28 -13.36
N THR A 59 -1.30 5.18 -12.72
CA THR A 59 -2.28 4.25 -12.15
C THR A 59 -1.79 3.85 -10.78
N GLN A 60 -2.61 4.11 -9.78
CA GLN A 60 -2.37 3.74 -8.40
C GLN A 60 -3.28 2.59 -8.03
N THR A 61 -2.71 1.63 -7.32
CA THR A 61 -3.42 0.50 -6.72
C THR A 61 -3.08 0.44 -5.24
N LEU A 62 -4.08 0.21 -4.41
CA LEU A 62 -3.93 0.06 -2.98
C LEU A 62 -4.70 -1.18 -2.55
N VAL A 63 -3.97 -2.12 -1.95
CA VAL A 63 -4.53 -3.33 -1.38
C VAL A 63 -4.19 -3.36 0.10
N GLN A 64 -5.21 -3.38 0.94
CA GLN A 64 -5.07 -3.57 2.38
C GLN A 64 -5.61 -4.94 2.76
N LYS A 65 -4.87 -5.63 3.61
CA LYS A 65 -5.25 -6.91 4.20
C LYS A 65 -5.21 -6.83 5.72
N ASP A 66 -6.10 -7.57 6.35
CA ASP A 66 -6.11 -7.81 7.78
C ASP A 66 -5.03 -8.84 8.18
N ALA A 67 -4.82 -9.05 9.48
CA ALA A 67 -3.93 -10.08 10.03
C ALA A 67 -4.27 -11.49 9.55
N GLU A 68 -5.56 -11.79 9.31
CA GLU A 68 -6.00 -13.07 8.75
C GLU A 68 -5.80 -13.18 7.22
N GLY A 69 -5.32 -12.13 6.56
CA GLY A 69 -5.10 -12.10 5.11
C GLY A 69 -6.33 -11.72 4.27
N SER A 70 -7.47 -11.46 4.92
CA SER A 70 -8.69 -10.95 4.29
C SER A 70 -8.48 -9.55 3.72
N VAL A 71 -8.93 -9.31 2.48
CA VAL A 71 -8.81 -7.99 1.83
C VAL A 71 -9.84 -7.03 2.41
N LEU A 72 -9.37 -5.99 3.08
CA LEU A 72 -10.21 -4.93 3.66
C LEU A 72 -10.48 -3.81 2.66
N VAL A 73 -9.48 -3.49 1.83
CA VAL A 73 -9.55 -2.45 0.81
C VAL A 73 -8.84 -2.95 -0.44
N ASP A 74 -9.50 -2.82 -1.58
CA ASP A 74 -8.91 -2.94 -2.90
C ASP A 74 -9.38 -1.75 -3.73
N LYS A 75 -8.48 -0.84 -4.07
CA LYS A 75 -8.79 0.37 -4.83
C LYS A 75 -7.79 0.60 -5.93
N ARG A 76 -8.30 1.07 -7.08
CA ARG A 76 -7.51 1.47 -8.23
C ARG A 76 -7.99 2.81 -8.77
N TRP A 77 -7.06 3.72 -9.10
CA TRP A 77 -7.36 5.03 -9.70
C TRP A 77 -6.24 5.53 -10.59
#